data_AF-A0A4V0Z1U4-F1
#
_entry.id   AF-A0A4V0Z1U4-F1
#
_cell.length_a   1.000
_cell.length_b   1.000
_cell.length_c   1.000
_cell.angle_alpha   90.00
_cell.angle_beta   90.00
_cell.angle_gamma   90.00
#
_symmetry.space_group_name_H-M   'P 1'
#
loop_
_entity.id
_entity.type
_entity.pdbx_description
1 polymer ?
#
loop_
_entity_poly.entity_id
_entity_poly.type
_entity_poly.pdbx_seq_one_letter_code
_entity_poly.pdbx_strand_id
1 'polypeptide(L)'
;MTDRNLTPYDRGTRLEPQLWPLGDDPDSYGRVDFDDEESRTILTAYVEREGDGYAMHVHGMGEPLSLVVDGGGRVVPVDRELCEGIDMLLSMARRGREDFEHQAAYRDYTAEDRAAADRLWLLAETVGELLAGEARKA
;
A
#
# COMPACT_ATOMS: atom_id res chain seq x y z
N MET A 1 -46.94 14.20 8.81
CA MET A 1 -45.54 13.98 8.43
C MET A 1 -45.25 12.53 8.72
N THR A 2 -45.02 11.72 7.70
CA THR A 2 -44.67 10.31 7.87
C THR A 2 -43.29 10.28 8.54
N ASP A 3 -43.17 9.63 9.70
CA ASP A 3 -41.87 9.35 10.30
C ASP A 3 -41.08 8.51 9.31
N ARG A 4 -40.17 9.15 8.57
CA ARG A 4 -39.30 8.44 7.64
C ARG A 4 -38.31 7.67 8.50
N ASN A 5 -38.36 6.34 8.43
CA ASN A 5 -37.34 5.51 9.04
C ASN A 5 -35.98 5.89 8.42
N LEU A 6 -35.14 6.56 9.22
CA LEU A 6 -33.80 6.95 8.82
C LEU A 6 -32.97 5.71 8.55
N THR A 7 -32.38 5.64 7.37
CA THR A 7 -31.44 4.59 6.95
C THR A 7 -30.10 4.75 7.68
N PRO A 8 -29.20 3.76 7.60
CA PRO A 8 -27.84 3.91 8.13
C PRO A 8 -27.06 5.08 7.52
N TYR A 9 -27.33 5.45 6.25
CA TYR A 9 -26.72 6.58 5.55
C TYR A 9 -27.18 7.90 6.14
N ASP A 10 -28.50 8.06 6.33
CA ASP A 10 -29.09 9.27 6.93
C ASP A 10 -28.59 9.53 8.37
N ARG A 11 -28.01 8.53 9.02
CA ARG A 11 -27.49 8.58 10.40
C ARG A 11 -25.97 8.73 10.49
N GLY A 12 -25.25 8.74 9.36
CA GLY A 12 -23.78 8.74 9.34
C GLY A 12 -23.13 7.45 9.81
N THR A 13 -23.91 6.38 10.00
CA THR A 13 -23.38 5.08 10.46
C THR A 13 -22.81 4.23 9.32
N ARG A 14 -23.10 4.60 8.07
CA ARG A 14 -22.53 4.04 6.84
C ARG A 14 -22.40 5.15 5.81
N LEU A 15 -21.37 5.07 4.98
CA LEU A 15 -21.25 5.93 3.82
C LEU A 15 -22.21 5.48 2.71
N GLU A 16 -22.80 6.43 2.00
CA GLU A 16 -23.71 6.17 0.90
C GLU A 16 -22.93 6.01 -0.42
N PRO A 17 -23.10 4.89 -1.15
CA PRO A 17 -22.40 4.69 -2.42
C PRO A 17 -23.05 5.50 -3.56
N GLN A 18 -22.24 6.27 -4.28
CA GLN A 18 -22.63 7.03 -5.47
C GLN A 18 -21.81 6.56 -6.67
N LEU A 19 -22.49 6.01 -7.68
CA LEU A 19 -21.84 5.63 -8.93
C LEU A 19 -21.46 6.90 -9.71
N TRP A 20 -20.25 6.92 -10.25
CA TRP A 20 -19.85 7.98 -11.17
C TRP A 20 -20.76 7.98 -12.40
N PRO A 21 -21.06 9.16 -12.98
CA PRO A 21 -21.88 9.24 -14.17
C PRO A 21 -21.17 8.56 -15.35
N LEU A 22 -21.88 7.67 -16.03
CA LEU A 22 -21.39 7.09 -17.28
C LEU A 22 -21.39 8.18 -18.36
N GLY A 23 -20.24 8.38 -19.01
CA GLY A 23 -20.06 9.41 -20.01
C GLY A 23 -18.95 9.08 -21.01
N ASP A 24 -18.44 10.12 -21.65
CA ASP A 24 -17.38 10.00 -22.66
C ASP A 24 -16.01 9.68 -22.06
N ASP A 25 -15.83 9.89 -20.75
CA ASP A 25 -14.61 9.56 -20.04
C ASP A 25 -14.56 8.06 -19.66
N PRO A 26 -13.67 7.26 -20.26
CA PRO A 26 -13.55 5.85 -19.94
C PRO A 26 -13.12 5.58 -18.50
N ASP A 27 -12.47 6.54 -17.84
CA ASP A 27 -12.02 6.38 -16.45
C ASP A 27 -13.18 6.41 -15.44
N SER A 28 -14.35 6.92 -15.84
CA SER A 28 -15.52 6.98 -14.96
C SER A 28 -16.18 5.62 -14.71
N TYR A 29 -15.86 4.60 -15.52
CA TYR A 29 -16.53 3.30 -15.45
C TYR A 29 -16.07 2.49 -14.23
N GLY A 30 -17.04 2.05 -13.42
CA GLY A 30 -16.77 1.18 -12.26
C GLY A 30 -16.27 1.91 -11.02
N ARG A 31 -16.18 3.26 -11.06
CA ARG A 31 -15.87 4.10 -9.89
C ARG A 31 -17.11 4.35 -9.04
N VAL A 32 -16.91 4.30 -7.72
CA VAL A 32 -17.94 4.54 -6.71
C VAL A 32 -17.40 5.50 -5.66
N ASP A 33 -18.05 6.63 -5.48
CA ASP A 33 -17.83 7.52 -4.34
C ASP A 33 -18.62 7.03 -3.14
N PHE A 34 -18.08 7.24 -1.94
CA PHE A 34 -18.74 6.92 -0.68
C PHE A 34 -18.87 8.20 0.14
N ASP A 35 -20.10 8.68 0.24
CA ASP A 35 -20.42 9.97 0.84
C ASP A 35 -20.88 9.83 2.30
N ASP A 36 -20.56 10.82 3.13
CA ASP A 36 -21.10 10.94 4.49
C ASP A 36 -22.55 11.47 4.48
N GLU A 37 -23.16 11.58 5.67
CA GLU A 37 -24.53 12.10 5.84
C GLU A 37 -24.67 13.57 5.42
N GLU A 38 -23.57 14.30 5.28
CA GLU A 38 -23.52 15.68 4.79
C GLU A 38 -23.29 15.75 3.27
N SER A 39 -23.35 14.60 2.57
CA SER A 39 -23.09 14.47 1.13
C SER A 39 -21.66 14.86 0.73
N ARG A 40 -20.68 14.67 1.62
CA ARG A 40 -19.26 14.84 1.30
C ARG A 40 -18.63 13.49 0.98
N THR A 41 -17.93 13.41 -0.14
CA THR A 41 -17.17 12.22 -0.52
C THR A 41 -15.98 12.00 0.41
N ILE A 42 -15.99 10.85 1.08
CA ILE A 42 -14.93 10.43 1.99
C ILE A 42 -13.87 9.60 1.25
N LEU A 43 -14.30 8.76 0.30
CA LEU A 43 -13.40 8.00 -0.56
C LEU A 43 -14.04 7.66 -1.91
N THR A 44 -13.20 7.39 -2.90
CA THR A 44 -13.58 6.76 -4.17
C THR A 44 -12.94 5.38 -4.25
N ALA A 45 -13.69 4.35 -4.65
CA ALA A 45 -13.16 3.01 -4.86
C ALA A 45 -13.49 2.45 -6.24
N TYR A 46 -12.59 1.63 -6.78
CA TYR A 46 -12.78 0.86 -8.01
C TYR A 46 -11.88 -0.38 -8.03
N VAL A 47 -12.18 -1.32 -8.92
CA VAL A 47 -11.40 -2.56 -9.09
C VAL A 47 -10.97 -2.69 -10.53
N GLU A 48 -9.70 -2.98 -10.77
CA GLU A 48 -9.15 -3.20 -12.10
C GLU A 48 -8.41 -4.53 -12.20
N ARG A 49 -8.22 -4.99 -13.45
CA ARG A 49 -7.44 -6.19 -13.72
C ARG A 49 -5.97 -5.84 -13.76
N GLU A 50 -5.16 -6.53 -12.97
CA GLU A 50 -3.70 -6.34 -12.92
C GLU A 50 -3.00 -7.70 -13.05
N GLY A 51 -2.20 -7.86 -14.12
CA GLY A 51 -1.56 -9.14 -14.44
C GLY A 51 -2.55 -10.30 -14.60
N ASP A 52 -2.40 -11.33 -13.74
CA ASP A 52 -3.28 -12.51 -13.67
C ASP A 52 -4.39 -12.37 -12.61
N GLY A 53 -4.48 -11.23 -11.92
CA GLY A 53 -5.40 -10.99 -10.82
C GLY A 53 -6.19 -9.68 -10.95
N TYR A 54 -6.60 -9.15 -9.81
CA TYR A 54 -7.36 -7.91 -9.68
C TYR A 54 -6.81 -7.08 -8.52
N ALA A 55 -6.80 -5.77 -8.67
CA ALA A 55 -6.42 -4.81 -7.66
C ALA A 55 -7.63 -3.95 -7.27
N MET A 56 -7.81 -3.69 -5.97
CA MET A 56 -8.80 -2.73 -5.48
C MET A 56 -8.10 -1.43 -5.12
N HIS A 57 -8.50 -0.35 -5.78
CA HIS A 57 -8.00 0.99 -5.55
C HIS A 57 -8.96 1.73 -4.63
N VAL A 58 -8.42 2.39 -3.61
CA VAL A 58 -9.17 3.24 -2.68
C VAL A 58 -8.45 4.57 -2.57
N HIS A 59 -9.08 5.63 -3.07
CA HIS A 59 -8.59 7.00 -2.96
C HIS A 59 -9.30 7.67 -1.79
N GLY A 60 -8.57 7.90 -0.69
CA GLY A 60 -9.09 8.63 0.46
C GLY A 60 -9.15 10.14 0.18
N MET A 61 -10.30 10.76 0.46
CA MET A 61 -10.51 12.21 0.39
C MET A 61 -10.70 12.83 1.78
N GLY A 62 -11.18 12.02 2.75
CA GLY A 62 -11.21 12.36 4.17
C GLY A 62 -10.13 11.61 4.94
N GLU A 63 -9.38 12.32 5.80
CA GLU A 63 -8.36 11.73 6.67
C GLU A 63 -8.80 11.74 8.15
N PRO A 64 -8.51 10.68 8.93
CA PRO A 64 -7.82 9.44 8.54
C PRO A 64 -8.76 8.34 8.03
N LEU A 65 -8.35 7.59 6.99
CA LEU A 65 -9.04 6.41 6.48
C LEU A 65 -8.33 5.13 6.91
N SER A 66 -9.04 4.18 7.52
CA SER A 66 -8.49 2.87 7.91
C SER A 66 -9.18 1.74 7.13
N LEU A 67 -8.41 0.89 6.48
CA LEU A 67 -8.91 -0.27 5.74
C LEU A 67 -8.94 -1.51 6.65
N VAL A 68 -10.11 -2.14 6.75
CA VAL A 68 -10.30 -3.42 7.44
C VAL A 68 -10.58 -4.49 6.39
N VAL A 69 -9.78 -5.56 6.37
CA VAL A 69 -9.96 -6.69 5.45
C VAL A 69 -10.22 -7.96 6.22
N ASP A 70 -11.42 -8.50 6.01
CA ASP A 70 -11.84 -9.77 6.56
C ASP A 70 -11.29 -10.93 5.69
N GLY A 71 -10.93 -12.05 6.32
CA GLY A 71 -10.49 -13.26 5.60
C GLY A 71 -8.98 -13.55 5.62
N GLY A 72 -8.19 -12.84 6.44
CA GLY A 72 -6.81 -13.21 6.76
C GLY A 72 -5.74 -12.68 5.80
N GLY A 73 -6.12 -11.86 4.81
CA GLY A 73 -5.17 -11.11 4.01
C GLY A 73 -4.57 -9.95 4.82
N ARG A 74 -3.25 -9.78 4.79
CA ARG A 74 -2.62 -8.54 5.24
C ARG A 74 -2.80 -7.49 4.14
N VAL A 75 -3.42 -6.36 4.48
CA VAL A 75 -3.32 -5.15 3.67
C VAL A 75 -2.18 -4.33 4.21
N VAL A 76 -1.23 -4.02 3.35
CA VAL A 76 -0.17 -3.06 3.62
C VAL A 76 -0.53 -1.82 2.80
N PRO A 77 -0.99 -0.72 3.42
CA PRO A 77 -1.19 0.52 2.69
C PRO A 77 0.15 0.94 2.12
N VAL A 78 0.24 1.10 0.80
CA VAL A 78 1.44 1.62 0.16
C VAL A 78 1.29 3.12 0.06
N ASP A 79 1.82 3.81 1.07
CA ASP A 79 1.88 5.26 1.09
C ASP A 79 3.33 5.76 0.92
N ARG A 80 3.46 7.06 0.73
CA ARG A 80 4.77 7.70 0.52
C ARG A 80 5.72 7.45 1.70
N GLU A 81 5.20 7.42 2.92
CA GLU A 81 6.00 7.20 4.14
C GLU A 81 6.54 5.77 4.18
N LEU A 82 5.74 4.77 3.81
CA LEU A 82 6.18 3.38 3.69
C LEU A 82 7.25 3.24 2.60
N CYS A 83 7.07 3.87 1.45
CA CYS A 83 8.06 3.86 0.37
C CYS A 83 9.39 4.48 0.85
N GLU A 84 9.34 5.68 1.44
CA GLU A 84 10.51 6.37 1.99
C GLU A 84 11.18 5.54 3.11
N GLY A 85 10.38 4.88 3.94
CA GLY A 85 10.85 3.99 5.01
C GLY A 85 11.59 2.76 4.46
N ILE A 86 11.05 2.11 3.44
CA ILE A 86 11.69 0.98 2.75
C ILE A 86 13.01 1.43 2.11
N ASP A 87 13.01 2.57 1.41
CA ASP A 87 14.23 3.13 0.81
C ASP A 87 15.31 3.43 1.86
N MET A 88 14.91 3.97 3.02
CA MET A 88 15.82 4.23 4.14
C MET A 88 16.41 2.94 4.69
N LEU A 89 15.59 1.90 4.89
CA LEU A 89 16.05 0.59 5.38
C LEU A 89 17.06 -0.04 4.39
N LEU A 90 16.79 0.02 3.10
CA LEU A 90 17.70 -0.47 2.06
C LEU A 90 19.01 0.33 2.03
N SER A 91 18.95 1.65 2.19
CA SER A 91 20.13 2.52 2.30
C SER A 91 20.98 2.20 3.53
N MET A 92 20.36 1.92 4.68
CA MET A 92 21.07 1.49 5.89
C MET A 92 21.74 0.12 5.69
N ALA A 93 21.04 -0.83 5.06
CA ALA A 93 21.58 -2.15 4.77
C ALA A 93 22.81 -2.07 3.84
N ARG A 94 22.75 -1.25 2.78
CA ARG A 94 23.88 -1.01 1.86
C ARG A 94 25.12 -0.50 2.60
N ARG A 95 24.94 0.53 3.46
CA ARG A 95 26.05 1.06 4.26
C ARG A 95 26.65 0.03 5.22
N GLY A 96 25.81 -0.79 5.85
CA GLY A 96 26.28 -1.88 6.70
C GLY A 96 27.09 -2.92 5.92
N ARG A 97 26.71 -3.21 4.67
CA ARG A 97 27.46 -4.11 3.80
C ARG A 97 28.81 -3.53 3.40
N GLU A 98 28.87 -2.25 3.03
CA GLU A 98 30.12 -1.55 2.69
C GLU A 98 31.11 -1.55 3.88
N ASP A 99 30.62 -1.32 5.09
CA ASP A 99 31.45 -1.35 6.31
C ASP A 99 31.96 -2.77 6.60
N PHE A 100 31.10 -3.79 6.45
CA PHE A 100 31.52 -5.18 6.57
C PHE A 100 32.63 -5.54 5.56
N GLU A 101 32.49 -5.15 4.30
CA GLU A 101 33.50 -5.40 3.27
C GLU A 101 34.82 -4.69 3.57
N HIS A 102 34.74 -3.46 4.08
CA HIS A 102 35.91 -2.71 4.52
C HIS A 102 36.66 -3.43 5.64
N GLN A 103 35.96 -3.89 6.68
CA GLN A 103 36.57 -4.62 7.79
C GLN A 103 37.07 -6.02 7.37
N ALA A 104 36.34 -6.71 6.50
CA ALA A 104 36.76 -8.00 5.95
C ALA A 104 38.07 -7.91 5.15
N ALA A 105 38.38 -6.76 4.53
CA ALA A 105 39.66 -6.55 3.86
C ALA A 105 40.86 -6.61 4.84
N TYR A 106 40.65 -6.30 6.13
CA TYR A 106 41.68 -6.35 7.17
C TYR A 106 41.83 -7.73 7.86
N ARG A 107 41.16 -8.77 7.34
CA ARG A 107 41.16 -10.16 7.85
C ARG A 107 40.46 -10.37 9.20
N ASP A 108 39.57 -9.46 9.59
CA ASP A 108 38.79 -9.59 10.83
C ASP A 108 37.71 -10.68 10.78
N TYR A 109 37.45 -11.25 9.59
CA TYR A 109 36.38 -12.23 9.36
C TYR A 109 36.88 -13.48 8.64
N THR A 110 36.35 -14.63 9.08
CA THR A 110 36.62 -15.93 8.47
C THR A 110 35.95 -16.05 7.10
N ALA A 111 36.32 -17.07 6.32
CA ALA A 111 35.67 -17.33 5.04
C ALA A 111 34.19 -17.71 5.20
N GLU A 112 33.82 -18.34 6.32
CA GLU A 112 32.44 -18.73 6.63
C GLU A 112 31.60 -17.50 6.96
N ASP A 113 32.12 -16.56 7.75
CA ASP A 113 31.44 -15.29 8.08
C ASP A 113 31.15 -14.48 6.82
N ARG A 114 32.11 -14.41 5.88
CA ARG A 114 31.93 -13.74 4.59
C ARG A 114 30.85 -14.40 3.75
N ALA A 115 30.89 -15.72 3.62
CA ALA A 115 29.89 -16.46 2.87
C ALA A 115 28.47 -16.33 3.47
N ALA A 116 28.37 -16.24 4.81
CA ALA A 116 27.10 -15.98 5.48
C ALA A 116 26.59 -14.56 5.20
N ALA A 117 27.47 -13.56 5.28
CA ALA A 117 27.14 -12.17 4.96
C ALA A 117 26.70 -11.99 3.50
N ASP A 118 27.36 -12.67 2.55
CA ASP A 118 26.98 -12.65 1.13
C ASP A 118 25.57 -13.20 0.90
N ARG A 119 25.22 -14.32 1.58
CA ARG A 119 23.88 -14.90 1.48
C ARG A 119 22.80 -13.98 2.05
N LEU A 120 23.07 -13.37 3.21
CA LEU A 120 22.14 -12.44 3.84
C LEU A 120 21.97 -11.16 2.99
N TRP A 121 23.06 -10.69 2.38
CA TRP A 121 23.02 -9.55 1.47
C TRP A 121 22.15 -9.83 0.24
N LEU A 122 22.36 -10.97 -0.42
CA LEU A 122 21.57 -11.37 -1.58
C LEU A 122 20.07 -11.47 -1.25
N LEU A 123 19.74 -12.01 -0.06
CA LEU A 123 18.37 -12.05 0.42
C LEU A 123 17.79 -10.64 0.60
N ALA A 124 18.55 -9.73 1.23
CA ALA A 124 18.14 -8.35 1.45
C ALA A 124 17.94 -7.59 0.12
N GLU A 125 18.81 -7.79 -0.87
CA GLU A 125 18.64 -7.21 -2.21
C GLU A 125 17.40 -7.75 -2.90
N THR A 126 17.19 -9.07 -2.87
CA THR A 126 16.02 -9.71 -3.50
C THR A 126 14.71 -9.20 -2.89
N VAL A 127 14.64 -9.12 -1.56
CA VAL A 127 13.45 -8.59 -0.86
C VAL A 127 13.31 -7.09 -1.10
N GLY A 128 14.41 -6.33 -1.14
CA GLY A 128 14.41 -4.91 -1.43
C GLY A 128 13.89 -4.57 -2.83
N GLU A 129 14.32 -5.30 -3.85
CA GLU A 129 13.84 -5.16 -5.23
C GLU A 129 12.35 -5.52 -5.34
N LEU A 130 11.91 -6.57 -4.64
CA LEU A 130 10.51 -6.96 -4.59
C LEU A 130 9.67 -5.86 -3.94
N LEU A 131 10.06 -5.39 -2.76
CA LEU A 131 9.35 -4.32 -2.04
C LEU A 131 9.32 -3.01 -2.83
N ALA A 132 10.45 -2.58 -3.41
CA ALA A 132 10.50 -1.38 -4.22
C ALA A 132 9.77 -1.52 -5.57
N GLY A 133 9.67 -2.74 -6.09
CA GLY A 133 8.90 -3.05 -7.30
C GLY A 133 7.41 -2.96 -7.05
N GLU A 134 6.92 -3.55 -5.95
CA GLU A 134 5.52 -3.45 -5.54
C GLU A 134 5.15 -2.02 -5.14
N ALA A 135 6.05 -1.33 -4.42
CA ALA A 135 5.82 0.04 -3.98
C ALA A 135 5.82 1.09 -5.10
N ARG A 136 6.38 0.78 -6.28
CA ARG A 136 6.35 1.65 -7.47
C ARG A 136 5.17 1.38 -8.40
N LYS A 137 4.45 0.27 -8.20
CA LYS A 137 3.25 -0.06 -8.97
C LYS A 137 1.99 0.50 -8.34
N ALA A 138 2.00 0.65 -7.01
CA ALA A 138 0.98 1.38 -6.24
C ALA A 138 1.12 2.89 -6.42
#